data_AF-A0A7Y2D9V3-F1
#
_entry.id   AF-A0A7Y2D9V3-F1
#
_cell.length_a   1.000
_cell.length_b   1.000
_cell.length_c   1.000
_cell.angle_alpha   90.00
_cell.angle_beta   90.00
_cell.angle_gamma   90.00
#
_symmetry.space_group_name_H-M   'P 1'
#
loop_
_entity.id
_entity.type
_entity.pdbx_description
1 polymer ?
#
loop_
_entity_poly.entity_id
_entity_poly.type
_entity_poly.pdbx_seq_one_letter_code
_entity_poly.pdbx_strand_id
1 'polypeptide(L)'
;MRRITSISTALVALLAVLLLVPATASAQEVAEESGDSNRLQTISGRGYLAAVGTGTMEVSMGGRLGMRIDGDIVITDHAGDLRVRVRNHNAESDRAEELTRTTTITLEGFRGQIGLKGSDFTIVAEGSGAFRARGAGTAYLDGEGKFRTRHRGWTPWVTGGFELQIADAA
;
A
#
# COMPACT_ATOMS: atom_id res chain seq x y z
N MET A 1 -24.66 56.67 -5.71
CA MET A 1 -23.98 56.96 -7.00
C MET A 1 -22.60 57.56 -6.71
N ARG A 2 -21.51 56.90 -7.17
CA ARG A 2 -20.11 57.39 -7.46
C ARG A 2 -19.39 58.25 -6.40
N ARG A 3 -18.13 58.08 -5.99
CA ARG A 3 -16.88 57.42 -6.48
C ARG A 3 -15.85 57.48 -5.32
N ILE A 4 -14.81 56.64 -5.34
CA ILE A 4 -13.35 56.96 -5.15
C ILE A 4 -12.61 55.61 -5.26
N THR A 5 -11.99 55.27 -6.39
CA THR A 5 -10.61 55.54 -6.87
C THR A 5 -9.54 54.59 -6.26
N SER A 6 -8.63 54.19 -7.14
CA SER A 6 -7.72 53.04 -7.22
C SER A 6 -6.45 53.03 -6.35
N ILE A 7 -6.07 51.81 -5.94
CA ILE A 7 -4.77 51.11 -6.04
C ILE A 7 -3.55 51.93 -6.53
N SER A 8 -2.41 51.85 -5.82
CA SER A 8 -1.04 51.50 -6.33
C SER A 8 0.02 51.63 -5.22
N THR A 9 0.66 50.55 -4.73
CA THR A 9 1.95 49.92 -5.15
C THR A 9 3.22 50.55 -4.55
N ALA A 10 4.20 49.69 -4.21
CA ALA A 10 5.61 49.93 -3.82
C ALA A 10 5.89 49.96 -2.30
N LEU A 11 6.98 49.42 -1.73
CA LEU A 11 8.06 48.52 -2.16
C LEU A 11 8.90 48.28 -0.88
N VAL A 12 9.19 47.00 -0.58
CA VAL A 12 10.41 46.44 0.05
C VAL A 12 11.30 47.34 0.93
N ALA A 13 11.48 46.95 2.20
CA ALA A 13 12.75 47.14 2.91
C ALA A 13 13.03 45.95 3.85
N LEU A 14 13.98 45.14 3.40
CA LEU A 14 14.66 44.02 4.04
C LEU A 14 15.74 44.56 5.00
N LEU A 15 15.78 44.16 6.28
CA LEU A 15 17.05 44.05 7.02
C LEU A 15 16.94 43.20 8.28
N ALA A 16 17.83 42.21 8.37
CA ALA A 16 17.96 41.20 9.41
C ALA A 16 18.70 41.72 10.65
N VAL A 17 18.37 41.21 11.85
CA VAL A 17 19.37 40.84 12.87
C VAL A 17 18.89 39.58 13.61
N LEU A 18 19.78 38.59 13.60
CA LEU A 18 19.71 37.25 14.14
C LEU A 18 20.30 37.25 15.58
N LEU A 19 19.86 36.27 16.39
CA LEU A 19 20.49 35.73 17.61
C LEU A 19 20.25 36.47 18.95
N LEU A 20 19.45 35.85 19.81
CA LEU A 20 19.90 35.29 21.11
C LEU A 20 18.70 34.67 21.85
N VAL A 21 18.57 33.35 21.80
CA VAL A 21 17.81 32.61 22.83
C VAL A 21 18.70 31.48 23.34
N PRO A 22 18.97 31.39 24.65
CA PRO A 22 19.82 30.36 25.23
C PRO A 22 19.10 29.00 25.21
N ALA A 23 19.85 27.95 24.88
CA ALA A 23 19.43 26.58 25.03
C ALA A 23 19.38 26.19 26.51
N THR A 24 18.19 25.88 27.02
CA THR A 24 18.01 25.07 28.24
C THR A 24 17.03 23.96 27.93
N ALA A 25 17.58 22.74 27.88
CA ALA A 25 16.87 21.50 27.68
C ALA A 25 16.05 21.08 28.91
N SER A 26 15.21 20.06 28.69
CA SER A 26 14.48 19.22 29.64
C SER A 26 13.21 19.79 30.29
N ALA A 27 12.08 19.54 29.62
CA ALA A 27 10.91 18.97 30.27
C ALA A 27 10.29 17.95 29.30
N GLN A 28 10.44 16.69 29.68
CA GLN A 28 9.76 15.55 29.09
C GLN A 28 8.29 15.66 29.50
N GLU A 29 7.46 16.16 28.59
CA GLU A 29 6.01 16.04 28.71
C GLU A 29 5.55 14.94 27.76
N VAL A 30 4.97 13.92 28.37
CA VAL A 30 4.42 12.72 27.76
C VAL A 30 3.21 13.16 26.93
N ALA A 31 3.39 13.25 25.61
CA ALA A 31 2.27 13.22 24.70
C ALA A 31 1.79 11.77 24.60
N GLU A 32 0.84 11.40 25.46
CA GLU A 32 -0.14 10.36 25.13
C GLU A 32 -1.04 10.93 24.03
N GLU A 33 -0.53 10.94 22.81
CA GLU A 33 -1.36 11.15 21.62
C GLU A 33 -1.63 9.78 21.03
N SER A 34 -2.78 9.22 21.44
CA SER A 34 -3.46 8.13 20.74
C SER A 34 -3.76 8.58 19.32
N GLY A 35 -2.80 8.38 18.43
CA GLY A 35 -2.80 8.80 17.04
C GLY A 35 -1.66 8.14 16.29
N ASP A 36 -1.51 6.81 16.43
CA ASP A 36 -0.60 6.02 15.59
C ASP A 36 -1.17 5.92 14.17
N SER A 37 -1.08 7.06 13.49
CA SER A 37 -1.45 7.22 12.10
C SER A 37 -0.35 6.58 11.27
N ASN A 38 -0.67 5.48 10.61
CA ASN A 38 -0.21 5.17 9.26
C ASN A 38 1.27 5.44 9.00
N ARG A 39 2.15 4.95 9.88
CA ARG A 39 3.58 5.12 9.71
C ARG A 39 4.06 4.09 8.68
N LEU A 40 4.34 4.54 7.45
CA LEU A 40 5.04 3.78 6.42
C LEU A 40 6.20 3.01 7.07
N GLN A 41 6.05 1.70 7.28
CA GLN A 41 7.21 0.90 7.64
C GLN A 41 7.86 0.48 6.34
N THR A 42 8.98 1.14 6.04
CA THR A 42 9.89 0.70 5.01
C THR A 42 10.38 -0.71 5.33
N ILE A 43 9.72 -1.70 4.76
CA ILE A 43 10.26 -3.04 4.69
C ILE A 43 11.39 -3.01 3.67
N SER A 44 12.61 -2.94 4.16
CA SER A 44 13.77 -3.19 3.33
C SER A 44 13.86 -4.70 3.05
N GLY A 45 13.80 -5.07 1.78
CA GLY A 45 14.05 -6.45 1.39
C GLY A 45 13.71 -6.73 -0.06
N ARG A 46 14.59 -7.52 -0.70
CA ARG A 46 14.65 -8.00 -2.10
C ARG A 46 13.33 -8.53 -2.68
N GLY A 47 12.36 -7.65 -2.74
CA GLY A 47 11.06 -7.79 -3.34
C GLY A 47 10.10 -8.76 -2.69
N TYR A 48 10.40 -9.37 -1.54
CA TYR A 48 9.60 -10.46 -1.00
C TYR A 48 8.75 -10.04 0.21
N LEU A 49 7.44 -10.19 0.04
CA LEU A 49 6.44 -10.06 1.10
C LEU A 49 5.55 -11.30 1.11
N ALA A 50 5.24 -11.82 2.29
CA ALA A 50 4.20 -12.81 2.48
C ALA A 50 3.32 -12.37 3.65
N ALA A 51 2.01 -12.47 3.53
CA ALA A 51 1.11 -12.13 4.61
C ALA A 51 -0.08 -13.09 4.65
N VAL A 52 -0.65 -13.23 5.85
CA VAL A 52 -1.82 -14.05 6.13
C VAL A 52 -2.68 -13.28 7.13
N GLY A 53 -3.96 -13.11 6.83
CA GLY A 53 -4.83 -12.33 7.68
C GLY A 53 -6.24 -12.16 7.13
N THR A 54 -6.98 -11.28 7.78
CA THR A 54 -8.33 -10.86 7.45
C THR A 54 -8.41 -9.34 7.41
N GLY A 55 -9.14 -8.79 6.44
CA GLY A 55 -9.32 -7.36 6.26
C GLY A 55 -9.04 -6.95 4.82
N THR A 56 -8.48 -5.77 4.65
CA THR A 56 -8.21 -5.16 3.35
C THR A 56 -6.72 -5.20 3.05
N MET A 57 -6.38 -5.65 1.86
CA MET A 57 -5.04 -5.61 1.30
C MET A 57 -5.06 -4.79 0.02
N GLU A 58 -4.18 -3.81 -0.08
CA GLU A 58 -3.86 -3.16 -1.34
C GLU A 58 -2.39 -3.42 -1.67
N VAL A 59 -2.07 -3.82 -2.90
CA VAL A 59 -0.69 -3.97 -3.35
C VAL A 59 -0.54 -3.33 -4.72
N SER A 60 0.38 -2.37 -4.83
CA SER A 60 0.78 -1.76 -6.10
C SER A 60 2.20 -2.18 -6.41
N MET A 61 2.41 -3.01 -7.43
CA MET A 61 3.73 -3.59 -7.70
C MET A 61 3.97 -4.00 -9.15
N GLY A 62 5.24 -4.08 -9.52
CA GLY A 62 5.73 -4.89 -10.62
C GLY A 62 6.30 -6.21 -10.11
N GLY A 63 6.09 -7.31 -10.82
CA GLY A 63 6.68 -8.62 -10.51
C GLY A 63 5.68 -9.78 -10.53
N ARG A 64 5.67 -10.59 -9.47
CA ARG A 64 4.79 -11.76 -9.31
C ARG A 64 4.06 -11.70 -7.98
N LEU A 65 2.75 -11.93 -8.01
CA LEU A 65 1.93 -12.08 -6.81
C LEU A 65 1.16 -13.39 -6.89
N GLY A 66 1.09 -14.13 -5.80
CA GLY A 66 0.21 -15.28 -5.66
C GLY A 66 -0.61 -15.16 -4.40
N MET A 67 -1.92 -15.39 -4.49
CA MET A 67 -2.81 -15.36 -3.33
C MET A 67 -3.73 -16.57 -3.29
N ARG A 68 -4.13 -16.92 -2.08
CA ARG A 68 -5.33 -17.70 -1.78
C ARG A 68 -6.24 -16.80 -0.98
N ILE A 69 -7.48 -16.65 -1.41
CA ILE A 69 -8.42 -15.72 -0.80
C ILE A 69 -9.84 -16.29 -0.81
N ASP A 70 -10.60 -15.88 0.20
CA ASP A 70 -12.04 -15.96 0.31
C ASP A 70 -12.57 -14.53 0.55
N GLY A 71 -13.14 -13.92 -0.49
CA GLY A 71 -13.57 -12.52 -0.47
C GLY A 71 -13.61 -11.85 -1.84
N ASP A 72 -13.57 -10.53 -1.85
CA ASP A 72 -13.70 -9.70 -3.05
C ASP A 72 -12.33 -9.23 -3.54
N ILE A 73 -12.12 -9.20 -4.85
CA ILE A 73 -10.86 -8.79 -5.48
C ILE A 73 -11.10 -7.85 -6.65
N VAL A 74 -10.33 -6.78 -6.72
CA VAL A 74 -10.18 -5.91 -7.88
C VAL A 74 -8.71 -5.90 -8.29
N ILE A 75 -8.42 -6.20 -9.56
CA ILE A 75 -7.08 -6.16 -10.14
C ILE A 75 -7.07 -5.15 -11.27
N THR A 76 -6.08 -4.27 -11.30
CA THR A 76 -5.90 -3.24 -12.35
C THR A 76 -4.51 -3.38 -12.98
N ASP A 77 -4.46 -3.45 -14.31
CA ASP A 77 -3.24 -3.47 -15.11
C ASP A 77 -2.94 -2.07 -15.65
N HIS A 78 -1.80 -1.50 -15.24
CA HIS A 78 -1.37 -0.17 -15.68
C HIS A 78 -0.38 -0.23 -16.87
N ALA A 79 0.34 -1.35 -17.02
CA ALA A 79 1.34 -1.54 -18.06
C ALA A 79 0.81 -2.23 -19.33
N GLY A 80 -0.36 -2.88 -19.26
CA GLY A 80 -0.95 -3.62 -20.37
C GLY A 80 -0.31 -4.99 -20.63
N ASP A 81 0.53 -5.47 -19.71
CA ASP A 81 1.29 -6.74 -19.81
C ASP A 81 0.92 -7.76 -18.73
N LEU A 82 -0.14 -7.50 -17.95
CA LEU A 82 -0.54 -8.35 -16.85
C LEU A 82 -1.09 -9.70 -17.35
N ARG A 83 -0.56 -10.76 -16.74
CA ARG A 83 -1.07 -12.14 -16.86
C ARG A 83 -1.70 -12.54 -15.55
N VAL A 84 -2.95 -12.98 -15.63
CA VAL A 84 -3.73 -13.42 -14.47
C VAL A 84 -4.10 -14.88 -14.64
N ARG A 85 -3.84 -15.70 -13.62
CA ARG A 85 -4.24 -17.10 -13.54
C ARG A 85 -5.17 -17.27 -12.37
N VAL A 86 -6.38 -17.75 -12.62
CA VAL A 86 -7.41 -17.93 -11.59
C VAL A 86 -7.78 -19.40 -11.49
N ARG A 87 -7.84 -19.94 -10.27
CA ARG A 87 -8.43 -21.25 -9.98
C ARG A 87 -9.52 -21.07 -8.93
N ASN A 88 -10.76 -21.27 -9.33
CA ASN A 88 -11.93 -21.12 -8.48
C ASN A 88 -12.28 -22.46 -7.82
N HIS A 89 -12.36 -22.51 -6.49
CA HIS A 89 -12.75 -23.74 -5.78
C HIS A 89 -14.26 -23.95 -5.71
N ASN A 90 -15.07 -22.95 -6.09
CA ASN A 90 -16.53 -23.04 -6.13
C ASN A 90 -17.06 -23.42 -7.53
N ALA A 91 -16.20 -23.54 -8.54
CA ALA A 91 -16.61 -23.90 -9.90
C ALA A 91 -16.70 -25.41 -10.07
N GLU A 92 -17.68 -25.88 -10.87
CA GLU A 92 -17.81 -27.28 -11.31
C GLU A 92 -16.56 -27.81 -12.03
N SER A 93 -15.72 -26.89 -12.54
CA SER A 93 -14.43 -27.20 -13.13
C SER A 93 -13.31 -26.49 -12.37
N ASP A 94 -12.42 -27.28 -11.78
CA ASP A 94 -11.24 -26.84 -11.02
C ASP A 94 -10.09 -26.36 -11.95
N ARG A 95 -10.43 -25.97 -13.19
CA ARG A 95 -9.48 -25.58 -14.23
C ARG A 95 -8.98 -24.15 -13.99
N ALA A 96 -7.67 -23.97 -14.14
CA ALA A 96 -7.09 -22.65 -14.12
C ALA A 96 -7.40 -21.91 -15.42
N GLU A 97 -8.00 -20.72 -15.30
CA GLU A 97 -8.25 -19.81 -16.43
C GLU A 97 -7.11 -18.77 -16.50
N GLU A 98 -6.53 -18.55 -17.68
CA GLU A 98 -5.55 -17.48 -17.91
C GLU A 98 -6.27 -16.30 -18.58
N LEU A 99 -6.44 -15.22 -17.83
CA LEU A 99 -6.96 -13.94 -18.33
C LEU A 99 -5.76 -13.09 -18.76
N THR A 100 -5.74 -12.65 -20.02
CA THR A 100 -4.67 -11.81 -20.58
C THR A 100 -5.27 -10.55 -21.19
N ARG A 101 -4.64 -9.38 -20.99
CA ARG A 101 -5.01 -8.09 -21.59
C ARG A 101 -6.34 -7.50 -21.13
N THR A 102 -6.59 -7.52 -19.82
CA THR A 102 -7.73 -6.81 -19.23
C THR A 102 -7.21 -5.68 -18.36
N THR A 103 -7.72 -4.46 -18.55
CA THR A 103 -7.35 -3.29 -17.74
C THR A 103 -7.81 -3.42 -16.29
N THR A 104 -9.00 -4.00 -16.07
CA THR A 104 -9.55 -4.23 -14.74
C THR A 104 -10.30 -5.56 -14.67
N ILE A 105 -10.05 -6.36 -13.63
CA ILE A 105 -10.76 -7.61 -13.34
C ILE A 105 -11.37 -7.47 -11.95
N THR A 106 -12.67 -7.76 -11.83
CA THR A 106 -13.39 -7.80 -10.56
C THR A 106 -13.92 -9.20 -10.31
N LEU A 107 -13.68 -9.72 -9.10
CA LEU A 107 -14.13 -11.03 -8.64
C LEU A 107 -14.86 -10.84 -7.30
N GLU A 108 -16.17 -11.05 -7.28
CA GLU A 108 -17.00 -10.93 -6.07
C GLU A 108 -17.25 -12.31 -5.45
N GLY A 109 -17.20 -12.39 -4.11
CA GLY A 109 -17.40 -13.63 -3.34
C GLY A 109 -16.47 -14.76 -3.78
N PHE A 110 -15.28 -14.41 -4.26
CA PHE A 110 -14.35 -15.36 -4.86
C PHE A 110 -13.64 -16.18 -3.78
N ARG A 111 -13.67 -17.50 -3.96
CA ARG A 111 -12.90 -18.44 -3.14
C ARG A 111 -11.98 -19.26 -4.03
N GLY A 112 -10.68 -19.04 -3.91
CA GLY A 112 -9.74 -19.74 -4.77
C GLY A 112 -8.30 -19.26 -4.68
N GLN A 113 -7.56 -19.51 -5.76
CA GLN A 113 -6.18 -19.11 -5.93
C GLN A 113 -6.03 -18.19 -7.14
N ILE A 114 -5.23 -17.14 -7.00
CA ILE A 114 -4.92 -16.20 -8.06
C ILE A 114 -3.40 -16.07 -8.18
N GLY A 115 -2.88 -16.10 -9.40
CA GLY A 115 -1.49 -15.83 -9.74
C GLY A 115 -1.41 -14.68 -10.72
N LEU A 116 -0.61 -13.66 -10.40
CA LEU A 116 -0.40 -12.45 -11.19
C LEU A 116 1.07 -12.34 -11.61
N LYS A 117 1.31 -11.90 -12.84
CA LYS A 117 2.63 -11.49 -13.30
C LYS A 117 2.50 -10.33 -14.29
N GLY A 118 3.12 -9.19 -13.99
CA GLY A 118 3.10 -8.00 -14.83
C GLY A 118 4.19 -7.02 -14.39
N SER A 119 4.38 -5.96 -15.16
CA SER A 119 5.40 -4.93 -14.88
C SER A 119 4.88 -3.81 -13.99
N ASP A 120 3.57 -3.52 -14.02
CA ASP A 120 2.91 -2.55 -13.14
C ASP A 120 1.41 -2.88 -13.00
N PHE A 121 1.00 -3.26 -11.80
CA PHE A 121 -0.38 -3.59 -11.50
C PHE A 121 -0.74 -3.27 -10.04
N THR A 122 -2.02 -2.98 -9.83
CA THR A 122 -2.61 -2.85 -8.50
C THR A 122 -3.57 -3.99 -8.23
N ILE A 123 -3.61 -4.45 -7.00
CA ILE A 123 -4.66 -5.32 -6.50
C ILE A 123 -5.21 -4.75 -5.20
N VAL A 124 -6.54 -4.70 -5.11
CA VAL A 124 -7.28 -4.48 -3.87
C VAL A 124 -8.04 -5.76 -3.57
N ALA A 125 -7.90 -6.27 -2.36
CA ALA A 125 -8.56 -7.49 -1.93
C ALA A 125 -9.13 -7.31 -0.52
N GLU A 126 -10.39 -7.68 -0.33
CA GLU A 126 -11.08 -7.64 0.95
C GLU A 126 -11.54 -9.05 1.32
N GLY A 127 -11.26 -9.48 2.55
CA GLY A 127 -11.71 -10.77 3.05
C GLY A 127 -10.63 -11.49 3.84
N SER A 128 -10.56 -12.80 3.70
CA SER A 128 -9.60 -13.64 4.43
C SER A 128 -8.67 -14.37 3.48
N GLY A 129 -7.37 -14.39 3.78
CA GLY A 129 -6.44 -15.01 2.84
C GLY A 129 -4.99 -15.02 3.23
N ALA A 130 -4.20 -15.50 2.27
CA ALA A 130 -2.76 -15.51 2.31
C ALA A 130 -2.22 -15.08 0.95
N PHE A 131 -1.23 -14.19 0.94
CA PHE A 131 -0.59 -13.76 -0.29
C PHE A 131 0.93 -13.78 -0.19
N ARG A 132 1.58 -13.80 -1.35
CA ARG A 132 3.03 -13.75 -1.53
C ARG A 132 3.34 -12.88 -2.73
N ALA A 133 4.07 -11.80 -2.51
CA ALA A 133 4.57 -10.90 -3.53
C ALA A 133 6.09 -11.07 -3.71
N ARG A 134 6.54 -10.95 -4.95
CA ARG A 134 7.94 -10.92 -5.39
C ARG A 134 8.12 -9.85 -6.46
N GLY A 135 8.80 -8.76 -6.15
CA GLY A 135 9.10 -7.71 -7.13
C GLY A 135 9.38 -6.34 -6.48
N ALA A 136 8.88 -5.25 -7.05
CA ALA A 136 9.03 -3.92 -6.48
C ALA A 136 7.67 -3.21 -6.41
N GLY A 137 7.41 -2.44 -5.36
CA GLY A 137 6.13 -1.78 -5.14
C GLY A 137 5.85 -1.39 -3.70
N THR A 138 4.59 -1.23 -3.37
CA THR A 138 4.08 -1.00 -2.01
C THR A 138 2.92 -1.94 -1.72
N ALA A 139 2.71 -2.24 -0.44
CA ALA A 139 1.57 -2.99 0.05
C ALA A 139 0.99 -2.29 1.28
N TYR A 140 -0.31 -2.08 1.31
CA TYR A 140 -1.06 -1.61 2.46
C TYR A 140 -1.91 -2.76 3.02
N LEU A 141 -1.84 -2.94 4.33
CA LEU A 141 -2.56 -3.98 5.07
C LEU A 141 -3.39 -3.32 6.16
N ASP A 142 -4.69 -3.58 6.15
CA ASP A 142 -5.60 -3.18 7.21
C ASP A 142 -6.44 -4.38 7.68
N GLY A 143 -6.86 -4.35 8.93
CA GLY A 143 -7.42 -5.50 9.64
C GLY A 143 -6.37 -6.20 10.49
N GLU A 144 -6.35 -7.53 10.49
CA GLU A 144 -5.57 -8.32 11.43
C GLU A 144 -4.83 -9.47 10.74
N GLY A 145 -3.60 -9.73 11.17
CA GLY A 145 -2.84 -10.85 10.64
C GLY A 145 -1.36 -10.84 10.98
N LYS A 146 -0.56 -11.52 10.17
CA LYS A 146 0.90 -11.54 10.28
C LYS A 146 1.58 -11.52 8.92
N PHE A 147 2.63 -10.73 8.79
CA PHE A 147 3.42 -10.60 7.57
C PHE A 147 4.86 -11.06 7.81
N ARG A 148 5.55 -11.41 6.72
CA ARG A 148 6.94 -11.86 6.70
C ARG A 148 7.63 -11.24 5.52
N THR A 149 8.88 -10.85 5.72
CA THR A 149 9.75 -10.34 4.66
C THR A 149 10.90 -11.31 4.46
N ARG A 150 11.81 -11.04 3.52
CA ARG A 150 13.00 -11.90 3.37
C ARG A 150 13.89 -11.91 4.62
N HIS A 151 13.97 -10.80 5.34
CA HIS A 151 14.91 -10.58 6.44
C HIS A 151 14.23 -10.54 7.81
N ARG A 152 12.90 -10.40 7.84
CA ARG A 152 12.11 -10.37 9.07
C ARG A 152 11.24 -11.62 9.15
N GLY A 153 11.23 -12.25 10.33
CA GLY A 153 10.28 -13.32 10.65
C GLY A 153 8.84 -12.81 10.65
N TRP A 154 7.91 -13.72 10.95
CA TRP A 154 6.50 -13.36 11.05
C TRP A 154 6.30 -12.27 12.10
N THR A 155 5.73 -11.14 11.68
CA THR A 155 5.43 -9.98 12.51
C THR A 155 3.92 -9.76 12.46
N PRO A 156 3.23 -9.65 13.61
CA PRO A 156 1.81 -9.36 13.61
C PRO A 156 1.55 -7.93 13.11
N TRP A 157 0.39 -7.73 12.50
CA TRP A 157 -0.22 -6.40 12.37
C TRP A 157 -1.62 -6.47 12.98
N VAL A 158 -2.08 -5.32 13.47
CA VAL A 158 -3.41 -5.13 14.05
C VAL A 158 -4.05 -3.92 13.37
N THR A 159 -5.34 -3.74 13.62
CA THR A 159 -6.17 -2.70 13.00
C THR A 159 -5.55 -1.31 13.09
N GLY A 160 -5.73 -0.50 12.04
CA GLY A 160 -5.20 0.87 11.97
C GLY A 160 -4.43 1.19 10.69
N GLY A 161 -4.37 0.26 9.73
CA GLY A 161 -3.70 0.46 8.45
C GLY A 161 -2.19 0.50 8.55
N PHE A 162 -1.53 -0.21 7.65
CA PHE A 162 -0.08 -0.34 7.68
C PHE A 162 0.51 -0.52 6.29
N GLU A 163 1.32 0.44 5.86
CA GLU A 163 1.96 0.42 4.54
C GLU A 163 3.41 -0.08 4.59
N LEU A 164 3.76 -0.83 3.55
CA LEU A 164 4.98 -1.60 3.38
C LEU A 164 5.60 -1.38 2.02
N GLN A 165 6.86 -0.96 1.98
CA GLN A 165 7.62 -0.94 0.72
C GLN A 165 8.12 -2.34 0.36
N ILE A 166 8.01 -2.70 -0.91
CA ILE A 166 8.56 -3.90 -1.54
C ILE A 166 9.68 -3.41 -2.46
N ALA A 167 10.96 -3.57 -2.08
CA ALA A 167 12.08 -3.00 -2.85
C ALA A 167 12.87 -4.11 -3.57
N ASP A 168 13.17 -3.95 -4.86
CA ASP A 168 14.02 -4.93 -5.56
C ASP A 168 15.47 -4.90 -5.03
N ALA A 169 16.21 -5.99 -5.24
CA ALA A 169 17.65 -5.98 -5.00
C ALA A 169 18.33 -5.14 -6.09
N ALA A 170 19.05 -4.08 -5.70
CA ALA A 170 20.11 -3.53 -6.54
C ALA A 170 21.22 -4.59 -6.76
#